data_AF-A0A5C7QZC7-F1
#
_entry.id   AF-A0A5C7QZC7-F1
#
_cell.length_a   1.000
_cell.length_b   1.000
_cell.length_c   1.000
_cell.angle_alpha   90.00
_cell.angle_beta   90.00
_cell.angle_gamma   90.00
#
_symmetry.space_group_name_H-M   'P 1'
#
loop_
_entity.id
_entity.type
_entity.pdbx_description
1 polymer ?
#
loop_
_entity_poly.entity_id
_entity_poly.type
_entity_poly.pdbx_seq_one_letter_code
_entity_poly.pdbx_strand_id
1 'polypeptide(L)'
;MDDLVILKAQEAFARRLRGSSDVSENTRNSQAIAKAWRAAVDALDPDRYRIEVLVAPEFDQRIDVLDQSSRTAYEFKVSGKGSHAEFYKDVVKVLLWNRRRKERIARLVFITEEEWGRKHLDTPMLREYVRYLAENGLQAKIAYVRHL
;
A
#
# COMPACT_ATOMS: atom_id res chain seq x y z
N MET A 1 -13.82 14.07 2.20
CA MET A 1 -14.39 12.72 2.02
C MET A 1 -13.27 11.76 2.29
N ASP A 2 -13.39 10.95 3.34
CA ASP A 2 -12.31 10.07 3.78
C ASP A 2 -12.16 8.89 2.81
N ASP A 3 -10.93 8.51 2.51
CA ASP A 3 -10.65 7.38 1.63
C ASP A 3 -10.95 6.07 2.40
N LEU A 4 -12.05 5.41 2.04
CA LEU A 4 -12.53 4.20 2.71
C LEU A 4 -11.48 3.08 2.71
N VAL A 5 -10.61 3.00 1.70
CA VAL A 5 -9.56 1.98 1.63
C VAL A 5 -8.52 2.20 2.74
N ILE A 6 -8.17 3.46 3.00
CA ILE A 6 -7.27 3.85 4.09
C ILE A 6 -7.95 3.61 5.45
N LEU A 7 -9.26 3.91 5.57
CA LEU A 7 -10.02 3.64 6.79
C LEU A 7 -10.06 2.14 7.11
N LYS A 8 -10.25 1.27 6.11
CA LYS A 8 -10.16 -0.19 6.32
C LYS A 8 -8.77 -0.64 6.73
N ALA A 9 -7.71 -0.01 6.23
CA ALA A 9 -6.35 -0.30 6.68
C ALA A 9 -6.15 0.11 8.15
N GLN A 10 -6.67 1.27 8.55
CA GLN A 10 -6.66 1.76 9.93
C GLN A 10 -7.42 0.81 10.88
N GLU A 11 -8.61 0.35 10.49
CA GLU A 11 -9.40 -0.64 11.25
C GLU A 11 -8.67 -1.98 11.39
N ALA A 12 -8.08 -2.49 10.30
CA ALA A 12 -7.32 -3.74 10.32
C ALA A 12 -6.05 -3.61 11.18
N PHE A 13 -5.35 -2.47 11.07
CA PHE A 13 -4.16 -2.17 11.85
C PHE A 13 -4.44 -2.11 13.34
N ALA A 14 -5.58 -1.56 13.76
CA ALA A 14 -5.96 -1.46 15.16
C ALA A 14 -6.04 -2.83 15.87
N ARG A 15 -6.29 -3.92 15.12
CA ARG A 15 -6.32 -5.30 15.64
C ARG A 15 -4.94 -5.91 15.89
N ARG A 16 -3.87 -5.21 15.53
CA ARG A 16 -2.49 -5.68 15.70
C ARG A 16 -2.16 -5.82 17.19
N LEU A 17 -1.88 -7.04 17.63
CA LEU A 17 -1.30 -7.30 18.94
C LEU A 17 0.08 -6.62 19.06
N ARG A 18 0.28 -5.84 20.13
CA ARG A 18 1.59 -5.25 20.48
C ARG A 18 2.34 -6.20 21.43
N GLY A 19 3.67 -6.26 21.29
CA GLY A 19 4.53 -6.77 22.37
C GLY A 19 5.08 -8.20 22.23
N SER A 20 4.90 -8.89 21.10
CA SER A 20 5.66 -10.12 20.85
C SER A 20 7.06 -9.79 20.33
N SER A 21 8.09 -10.32 20.98
CA SER A 21 9.49 -10.27 20.50
C SER A 21 9.77 -11.33 19.44
N ASP A 22 8.81 -12.22 19.15
CA ASP A 22 8.95 -13.27 18.15
C ASP A 22 8.70 -12.70 16.74
N VAL A 23 9.73 -12.79 15.90
CA VAL A 23 9.70 -12.34 14.49
C VAL A 23 8.68 -13.15 13.67
N SER A 24 8.54 -14.44 13.93
CA SER A 24 7.61 -15.33 13.24
C SER A 24 6.16 -14.99 13.59
N GLU A 25 5.85 -14.70 14.85
CA GLU A 25 4.52 -14.23 15.27
C GLU A 25 4.18 -12.86 14.66
N ASN A 26 5.13 -11.93 14.67
CA ASN A 26 4.94 -10.61 14.06
C ASN A 26 4.70 -10.69 12.55
N THR A 27 5.39 -11.61 11.86
CA THR A 27 5.21 -11.85 10.43
C THR A 27 3.84 -12.43 10.13
N ARG A 28 3.42 -13.48 10.87
CA ARG A 28 2.10 -14.10 10.73
C ARG A 28 0.98 -13.11 11.02
N ASN A 29 1.14 -12.29 12.06
CA ASN A 29 0.19 -11.23 12.41
C ASN A 29 0.10 -10.17 11.29
N SER A 30 1.24 -9.73 10.75
CA SER A 30 1.25 -8.75 9.64
C SER A 30 0.55 -9.28 8.39
N GLN A 31 0.76 -10.55 8.05
CA GLN A 31 0.06 -11.21 6.93
C GLN A 31 -1.44 -11.33 7.19
N ALA A 32 -1.84 -11.68 8.42
CA ALA A 32 -3.25 -11.76 8.79
C ALA A 32 -3.94 -10.39 8.71
N ILE A 33 -3.27 -9.32 9.14
CA ILE A 33 -3.77 -7.94 9.05
C ILE A 33 -3.93 -7.51 7.59
N ALA A 34 -2.90 -7.73 6.75
CA ALA A 34 -2.97 -7.40 5.32
C ALA A 34 -4.10 -8.17 4.62
N LYS A 35 -4.26 -9.46 4.93
CA LYS A 35 -5.37 -10.28 4.41
C LYS A 35 -6.73 -9.76 4.87
N ALA A 36 -6.88 -9.43 6.14
CA ALA A 36 -8.13 -8.89 6.69
C ALA A 36 -8.50 -7.53 6.08
N TRP A 37 -7.50 -6.66 5.86
CA TRP A 37 -7.69 -5.39 5.18
C TRP A 37 -8.20 -5.59 3.74
N ARG A 38 -7.52 -6.42 2.94
CA ARG A 38 -7.93 -6.67 1.54
C ARG A 38 -9.34 -7.24 1.45
N ALA A 39 -9.67 -8.20 2.32
CA ALA A 39 -11.02 -8.76 2.39
C ALA A 39 -12.09 -7.71 2.78
N ALA A 40 -11.75 -6.79 3.70
CA ALA A 40 -12.65 -5.70 4.08
C ALA A 40 -12.87 -4.67 2.96
N VAL A 41 -11.85 -4.44 2.12
CA VAL A 41 -11.95 -3.54 0.96
C VAL A 41 -12.75 -4.19 -0.16
N ASP A 42 -12.49 -5.46 -0.46
CA ASP A 42 -13.24 -6.25 -1.45
C ASP A 42 -14.75 -6.24 -1.13
N ALA A 43 -15.10 -6.41 0.14
CA ALA A 43 -16.49 -6.37 0.60
C ALA A 43 -17.19 -5.01 0.48
N LEU A 44 -16.46 -3.90 0.24
CA LEU A 44 -17.07 -2.59 0.00
C LEU A 44 -17.77 -2.55 -1.36
N ASP A 45 -17.10 -3.08 -2.39
CA ASP A 45 -17.56 -3.09 -3.78
C ASP A 45 -16.67 -4.07 -4.60
N PRO A 46 -17.06 -5.35 -4.70
CA PRO A 46 -16.27 -6.39 -5.38
C PRO A 46 -16.10 -6.17 -6.88
N ASP A 47 -16.99 -5.40 -7.51
CA ASP A 47 -16.91 -5.09 -8.94
C ASP A 47 -15.90 -3.97 -9.23
N ARG A 48 -15.66 -3.10 -8.25
CA ARG A 48 -14.72 -1.98 -8.35
C ARG A 48 -13.30 -2.33 -7.90
N TYR A 49 -13.17 -3.06 -6.79
CA TYR A 49 -11.89 -3.36 -6.17
C TYR A 49 -11.40 -4.73 -6.59
N ARG A 50 -10.16 -4.79 -7.11
CA ARG A 50 -9.48 -6.06 -7.34
C ARG A 50 -8.35 -6.23 -6.33
N ILE A 51 -8.35 -7.35 -5.64
CA ILE A 51 -7.34 -7.71 -4.64
C ILE A 51 -6.22 -8.56 -5.26
N GLU A 52 -5.00 -8.38 -4.76
CA GLU A 52 -3.82 -9.20 -5.10
C GLU A 52 -3.56 -9.35 -6.61
N VAL A 53 -3.70 -8.25 -7.35
CA VAL A 53 -3.63 -8.26 -8.81
C VAL A 53 -2.19 -8.42 -9.27
N LEU A 54 -1.93 -9.42 -10.10
CA LEU A 54 -0.60 -9.71 -10.62
C LEU A 54 -0.08 -8.57 -11.51
N VAL A 55 1.08 -8.00 -11.14
CA VAL A 55 1.75 -6.96 -11.93
C VAL A 55 2.07 -7.50 -13.31
N ALA A 56 2.73 -8.65 -13.36
CA ALA A 56 2.95 -9.44 -14.57
C ALA A 56 3.37 -10.88 -14.23
N PRO A 57 3.13 -11.86 -15.13
CA PRO A 57 3.44 -13.27 -14.91
C PRO A 57 4.88 -13.57 -14.47
N GLU A 58 5.86 -12.82 -14.96
CA GLU A 58 7.29 -13.10 -14.77
C GLU A 58 7.90 -12.50 -13.49
N PHE A 59 7.19 -11.65 -12.75
CA PHE A 59 7.76 -10.94 -11.59
C PHE A 59 7.31 -11.49 -10.24
N ASP A 60 6.31 -12.36 -10.20
CA ASP A 60 5.63 -12.82 -8.96
C ASP A 60 5.37 -11.68 -7.95
N GLN A 61 5.07 -10.49 -8.47
CA GLN A 61 4.69 -9.32 -7.68
C GLN A 61 3.22 -9.02 -7.91
N ARG A 62 2.54 -8.65 -6.83
CA ARG A 62 1.12 -8.29 -6.83
C ARG A 62 0.94 -6.89 -6.27
N ILE A 63 -0.10 -6.21 -6.75
CA ILE A 63 -0.65 -5.00 -6.16
C ILE A 63 -1.71 -5.44 -5.17
N ASP A 64 -1.63 -5.01 -3.91
CA ASP A 64 -2.56 -5.48 -2.87
C ASP A 64 -4.03 -5.17 -3.19
N VAL A 65 -4.33 -3.93 -3.58
CA VAL A 65 -5.66 -3.50 -4.01
C VAL A 65 -5.55 -2.56 -5.20
N LEU A 66 -6.31 -2.83 -6.25
CA LEU A 66 -6.50 -1.95 -7.40
C LEU A 66 -7.95 -1.46 -7.45
N ASP A 67 -8.14 -0.15 -7.27
CA ASP A 67 -9.40 0.52 -7.55
C ASP A 67 -9.47 0.82 -9.06
N GLN A 68 -10.31 0.08 -9.78
CA GLN A 68 -10.44 0.22 -11.23
C GLN A 68 -11.13 1.53 -11.62
N SER A 69 -12.03 2.05 -10.78
CA SER A 69 -12.79 3.27 -11.06
C SER A 69 -11.89 4.50 -10.98
N SER A 70 -11.11 4.63 -9.90
CA SER A 70 -10.21 5.77 -9.71
C SER A 70 -8.79 5.52 -10.23
N ARG A 71 -8.52 4.37 -10.86
CA ARG A 71 -7.19 3.94 -11.36
C ARG A 71 -6.11 4.09 -10.29
N THR A 72 -6.40 3.61 -9.08
CA THR A 72 -5.54 3.76 -7.91
C THR A 72 -5.06 2.41 -7.40
N ALA A 73 -3.75 2.25 -7.28
CA ALA A 73 -3.14 1.14 -6.55
C ALA A 73 -2.98 1.53 -5.08
N TYR A 74 -3.36 0.63 -4.18
CA TYR A 74 -3.10 0.72 -2.76
C TYR A 74 -2.20 -0.43 -2.35
N GLU A 75 -1.19 -0.14 -1.54
CA GLU A 75 -0.24 -1.12 -1.01
C GLU A 75 -0.17 -0.90 0.50
N PHE A 76 -0.21 -1.98 1.30
CA PHE A 76 -0.23 -1.85 2.75
C PHE A 76 0.93 -2.58 3.42
N LYS A 77 1.90 -1.79 3.88
CA LYS A 77 2.98 -2.26 4.72
C LYS A 77 2.62 -2.13 6.20
N VAL A 78 2.16 -3.23 6.80
CA VAL A 78 1.72 -3.26 8.20
C VAL A 78 2.83 -2.82 9.18
N SER A 79 4.07 -3.21 8.95
CA SER A 79 5.21 -2.75 9.75
C SER A 79 5.86 -1.53 9.10
N GLY A 80 6.00 -0.42 9.82
CA GLY A 80 6.72 0.73 9.27
C GLY A 80 8.24 0.50 9.08
N LYS A 81 8.82 -0.59 9.63
CA LYS A 81 10.24 -0.90 9.47
C LYS A 81 10.59 -1.23 8.01
N GLY A 82 11.57 -0.52 7.45
CA GLY A 82 12.00 -0.70 6.05
C GLY A 82 10.98 -0.19 5.04
N SER A 83 10.12 0.76 5.42
CA SER A 83 9.04 1.30 4.56
C SER A 83 9.53 2.00 3.30
N HIS A 84 10.72 2.62 3.32
CA HIS A 84 11.30 3.26 2.14
C HIS A 84 11.55 2.26 1.00
N ALA A 85 12.18 1.12 1.28
CA ALA A 85 12.51 0.12 0.26
C ALA A 85 11.25 -0.50 -0.35
N GLU A 86 10.24 -0.77 0.48
CA GLU A 86 8.95 -1.26 0.02
C GLU A 86 8.22 -0.21 -0.83
N PHE A 87 8.21 1.06 -0.41
CA PHE A 87 7.63 2.14 -1.21
C PHE A 87 8.25 2.23 -2.61
N TYR A 88 9.58 2.20 -2.72
CA TYR A 88 10.26 2.20 -4.03
C TYR A 88 9.87 0.98 -4.87
N LYS A 89 9.83 -0.21 -4.26
CA LYS A 89 9.40 -1.43 -4.94
C LYS A 89 7.98 -1.30 -5.48
N ASP A 90 7.07 -0.71 -4.69
CA ASP A 90 5.67 -0.52 -5.07
C ASP A 90 5.50 0.52 -6.18
N VAL A 91 6.31 1.58 -6.19
CA VAL A 91 6.39 2.48 -7.36
C VAL A 91 6.83 1.71 -8.60
N VAL A 92 7.87 0.87 -8.50
CA VAL A 92 8.34 0.05 -9.63
C VAL A 92 7.24 -0.90 -10.14
N LYS A 93 6.46 -1.54 -9.26
CA LYS A 93 5.31 -2.38 -9.64
C LYS A 93 4.33 -1.59 -10.52
N VAL A 94 3.96 -0.38 -10.10
CA VAL A 94 3.03 0.49 -10.84
C VAL A 94 3.60 0.92 -12.19
N LEU A 95 4.89 1.29 -12.23
CA LEU A 95 5.55 1.63 -13.49
C LEU A 95 5.57 0.45 -14.46
N LEU A 96 5.88 -0.75 -13.99
CA LEU A 96 5.87 -1.97 -14.82
C LEU A 96 4.46 -2.33 -15.29
N TRP A 97 3.44 -2.17 -14.46
CA TRP A 97 2.04 -2.29 -14.86
C TRP A 97 1.71 -1.34 -16.02
N ASN A 98 2.05 -0.06 -15.86
CA ASN A 98 1.73 1.01 -16.82
C ASN A 98 2.46 0.89 -18.16
N ARG A 99 3.61 0.19 -18.20
CA ARG A 99 4.32 -0.09 -19.46
C ARG A 99 3.64 -1.16 -20.31
N ARG A 100 2.80 -2.01 -19.71
CA ARG A 100 2.26 -3.21 -20.37
C ARG A 100 0.77 -3.18 -20.64
N ARG A 101 0.06 -2.19 -20.08
CA ARG A 101 -1.39 -2.10 -20.15
C ARG A 101 -1.81 -0.74 -20.70
N LYS A 102 -2.90 -0.75 -21.47
CA LYS A 102 -3.54 0.47 -21.97
C LYS A 102 -4.14 1.28 -20.82
N GLU A 103 -4.79 0.60 -19.90
CA GLU A 103 -5.32 1.19 -18.66
C GLU A 103 -4.19 1.35 -17.63
N ARG A 104 -3.72 2.58 -17.52
CA ARG A 104 -2.66 2.97 -16.59
C ARG A 104 -3.23 3.31 -15.22
N ILE A 105 -2.53 2.87 -14.19
CA ILE A 105 -2.69 3.35 -12.81
C ILE A 105 -2.17 4.79 -12.76
N ALA A 106 -3.03 5.70 -12.30
CA ALA A 106 -2.71 7.12 -12.19
C ALA A 106 -2.21 7.50 -10.79
N ARG A 107 -2.52 6.69 -9.78
CA ARG A 107 -2.23 6.98 -8.37
C ARG A 107 -1.74 5.75 -7.61
N LEU A 108 -0.73 5.94 -6.78
CA LEU A 108 -0.26 4.98 -5.78
C LEU A 108 -0.51 5.55 -4.39
N VAL A 109 -1.20 4.79 -3.53
CA VAL A 109 -1.36 5.09 -2.11
C VAL A 109 -0.62 4.03 -1.31
N PHE A 110 0.51 4.41 -0.71
CA PHE A 110 1.28 3.54 0.15
C PHE A 110 0.87 3.75 1.61
N ILE A 111 0.26 2.74 2.21
CA ILE A 111 -0.25 2.77 3.58
C ILE A 111 0.79 2.12 4.49
N THR A 112 1.13 2.76 5.61
CA THR A 112 2.05 2.19 6.59
C THR A 112 1.81 2.71 8.00
N GLU A 113 2.36 2.02 8.99
CA GLU A 113 2.33 2.42 10.40
C GLU A 113 3.07 3.75 10.62
N GLU A 114 2.49 4.66 11.41
CA GLU A 114 2.95 6.04 11.57
C GLU A 114 4.33 6.18 12.24
N GLU A 115 4.55 5.52 13.38
CA GLU A 115 5.72 5.71 14.25
C GLU A 115 7.03 5.37 13.53
N TRP A 116 7.07 4.25 12.81
CA TRP A 116 8.22 3.86 12.00
C TRP A 116 8.16 4.43 10.58
N GLY A 117 6.96 4.54 10.01
CA GLY A 117 6.76 5.04 8.66
C GLY A 117 7.34 6.43 8.47
N ARG A 118 6.97 7.39 9.33
CA ARG A 118 7.42 8.78 9.22
C ARG A 118 8.93 8.92 9.30
N LYS A 119 9.60 8.15 10.18
CA LYS A 119 11.07 8.15 10.35
C LYS A 119 11.80 7.85 9.04
N HIS A 120 11.22 7.04 8.17
CA HIS A 120 11.83 6.61 6.92
C HIS A 120 11.26 7.30 5.68
N LEU A 121 10.02 7.79 5.75
CA LEU A 121 9.30 8.31 4.59
C LEU A 121 9.16 9.83 4.56
N ASP A 122 9.23 10.53 5.70
CA ASP A 122 9.15 12.00 5.73
C ASP A 122 10.52 12.66 5.45
N THR A 123 11.33 12.05 4.58
CA THR A 123 12.67 12.54 4.22
C THR A 123 12.60 13.55 3.05
N PRO A 124 13.54 14.50 2.95
CA PRO A 124 13.58 15.43 1.81
C PRO A 124 13.69 14.72 0.45
N MET A 125 14.55 13.69 0.37
CA MET A 125 14.73 12.91 -0.86
C MET A 125 13.43 12.24 -1.31
N LEU A 126 12.66 11.67 -0.38
CA LEU A 126 11.40 11.03 -0.75
C LEU A 126 10.35 12.05 -1.20
N ARG A 127 10.30 13.24 -0.57
CA ARG A 127 9.40 14.32 -0.99
C ARG A 127 9.68 14.79 -2.42
N GLU A 128 10.95 14.97 -2.76
CA GLU A 128 11.35 15.32 -4.13
C GLU A 128 11.04 14.18 -5.11
N TYR A 129 11.26 12.93 -4.71
CA TYR A 129 10.89 11.79 -5.55
C TYR A 129 9.37 11.69 -5.80
N VAL A 130 8.54 11.91 -4.78
CA VAL A 130 7.08 11.96 -4.93
C VAL A 130 6.66 13.08 -5.89
N ARG A 131 7.30 14.26 -5.81
CA ARG A 131 7.06 15.36 -6.76
C ARG A 131 7.45 14.95 -8.18
N TYR A 132 8.63 14.37 -8.36
CA TYR A 132 9.10 13.87 -9.64
C TYR A 132 8.11 12.86 -10.25
N LEU A 133 7.58 11.92 -9.46
CA LEU A 133 6.57 10.97 -9.95
C LEU A 133 5.31 11.68 -10.43
N ALA A 134 4.84 12.69 -9.69
CA ALA A 134 3.64 13.44 -10.05
C ALA A 134 3.84 14.24 -11.36
N GLU A 135 5.00 14.88 -11.53
CA GLU A 135 5.39 15.56 -12.78
C GLU A 135 5.46 14.60 -13.97
N ASN A 136 5.73 13.32 -13.70
CA ASN A 136 5.79 12.25 -14.70
C ASN A 136 4.49 11.41 -14.76
N GLY A 137 3.38 11.95 -14.25
CA GLY A 137 2.04 11.39 -14.43
C GLY A 137 1.64 10.26 -13.48
N LEU A 138 2.38 10.04 -12.38
CA LEU A 138 2.02 9.12 -11.30
C LEU A 138 1.91 9.87 -9.97
N GLN A 139 0.69 10.01 -9.45
CA GLN A 139 0.46 10.61 -8.13
C GLN A 139 0.77 9.59 -7.03
N ALA A 140 1.87 9.77 -6.30
CA ALA A 140 2.17 8.95 -5.12
C ALA A 140 1.74 9.68 -3.84
N LYS A 141 1.07 8.95 -2.93
CA LYS A 141 0.67 9.44 -1.60
C LYS A 141 1.07 8.42 -0.55
N ILE A 142 1.58 8.90 0.58
CA ILE A 142 1.79 8.08 1.77
C ILE A 142 0.64 8.34 2.74
N ALA A 143 0.06 7.27 3.25
CA ALA A 143 -0.98 7.31 4.27
C ALA A 143 -0.47 6.60 5.53
N TYR A 144 -0.62 7.26 6.66
CA TYR A 144 -0.18 6.73 7.94
C TYR A 144 -1.37 6.18 8.72
N VAL A 145 -1.22 4.97 9.26
CA VAL A 145 -2.15 4.36 10.22
C VAL A 145 -1.50 4.27 11.59
N ARG A 146 -2.29 4.36 12.64
CA ARG A 146 -1.81 4.34 14.03
C ARG A 146 -2.70 3.50 14.91
N HIS A 147 -2.24 3.13 16.09
CA HIS A 147 -3.17 2.71 17.11
C HIS A 147 -3.83 3.96 17.71
N LEU A 148 -5.14 3.92 17.88
CA LEU A 148 -5.88 4.96 18.61
C LEU A 148 -5.63 4.82 20.11
#